data_AF-A0A969K162-F1
#
_entry.id   AF-A0A969K162-F1
#
_cell.length_a   1.000
_cell.length_b   1.000
_cell.length_c   1.000
_cell.angle_alpha   90.00
_cell.angle_beta   90.00
_cell.angle_gamma   90.00
#
_symmetry.space_group_name_H-M   'P 1'
#
loop_
_entity.id
_entity.type
_entity.pdbx_description
1 polymer ?
#
loop_
_entity_poly.entity_id
_entity_poly.type
_entity_poly.pdbx_seq_one_letter_code
_entity_poly.pdbx_strand_id
1 'polypeptide(L)'
;MKKRWWWVTAVYGFTILIFYVVWLRVWSCCAGRWVVVTAVTASYCLWVVWRHLPENHRPGESVLLPRFGWGNRLTLLRGLCISLIAGFLFSPWPAGWVGWLPAILYTIADVADYLDGYAARITNHATRLGERLDMEFDGLGLAVVTLLAVWMGQLPGWYLLIGLARYFLYLACGCDGSDSCLLIPCHLAGIAVFLPGFKWVL
;
A
#
# COMPACT_ATOMS: atom_id res chain seq x y z
N MET A 1 10.98 3.66 -21.31
CA MET A 1 10.09 3.38 -20.15
C MET A 1 8.63 3.77 -20.38
N LYS A 2 8.31 4.95 -20.92
CA LYS A 2 6.91 5.42 -21.18
C LYS A 2 6.02 4.43 -21.97
N LYS A 3 6.55 3.73 -22.97
CA LYS A 3 5.80 2.75 -23.78
C LYS A 3 5.35 1.50 -23.00
N ARG A 4 6.08 1.13 -21.93
CA ARG A 4 5.70 0.02 -21.04
C ARG A 4 4.69 0.44 -19.97
N TRP A 5 4.63 1.73 -19.67
CA TRP A 5 3.69 2.27 -18.69
C TRP A 5 2.23 2.06 -19.11
N TRP A 6 1.95 2.21 -20.41
CA TRP A 6 0.65 1.86 -21.00
C TRP A 6 0.24 0.40 -20.81
N TRP A 7 1.20 -0.53 -20.78
CA TRP A 7 0.90 -1.93 -20.49
C TRP A 7 0.54 -2.13 -19.02
N VAL A 8 1.22 -1.42 -18.11
CA VAL A 8 0.93 -1.50 -16.67
C VAL A 8 -0.48 -0.96 -16.37
N THR A 9 -0.85 0.20 -16.93
CA THR A 9 -2.21 0.74 -16.78
C THR A 9 -3.27 -0.17 -17.38
N ALA A 10 -2.99 -0.75 -18.55
CA ALA A 10 -3.91 -1.69 -19.18
C ALA A 10 -4.13 -2.93 -18.31
N VAL A 11 -3.06 -3.48 -17.71
CA VAL A 11 -3.17 -4.63 -16.79
C VAL A 11 -4.00 -4.26 -15.56
N TYR A 12 -3.74 -3.12 -14.93
CA TYR A 12 -4.54 -2.65 -13.79
C TYR A 12 -6.01 -2.49 -14.17
N GLY A 13 -6.30 -1.79 -15.26
CA GLY A 13 -7.65 -1.59 -15.76
C GLY A 13 -8.36 -2.91 -16.06
N PHE A 14 -7.65 -3.86 -16.68
CA PHE A 14 -8.20 -5.18 -16.99
C PHE A 14 -8.49 -6.00 -15.73
N THR A 15 -7.58 -6.01 -14.75
CA THR A 15 -7.82 -6.69 -13.47
C THR A 15 -9.01 -6.07 -12.73
N ILE A 16 -9.07 -4.75 -12.64
CA ILE A 16 -10.20 -4.04 -12.00
C ILE A 16 -11.52 -4.36 -12.73
N LEU A 17 -11.50 -4.41 -14.06
CA LEU A 17 -12.67 -4.76 -14.87
C LEU A 17 -13.13 -6.20 -14.61
N ILE A 18 -12.21 -7.17 -14.54
CA ILE A 18 -12.56 -8.57 -14.19
C ILE A 18 -13.26 -8.62 -12.84
N PHE A 19 -12.67 -8.01 -11.81
CA PHE A 19 -13.29 -7.97 -10.49
C PHE A 19 -14.65 -7.27 -10.56
N TYR A 20 -14.78 -6.14 -11.24
CA TYR A 20 -16.05 -5.44 -11.41
C TYR A 20 -17.13 -6.31 -12.04
N VAL A 21 -16.82 -7.07 -13.10
CA VAL A 21 -17.77 -7.99 -13.73
C VAL A 21 -18.18 -9.11 -12.79
N VAL A 22 -17.27 -9.65 -11.99
CA VAL A 22 -17.58 -10.62 -10.93
C VAL A 22 -18.50 -9.99 -9.88
N TRP A 23 -18.20 -8.76 -9.45
CA TRP A 23 -19.00 -8.01 -8.48
C TRP A 23 -20.40 -7.70 -9.01
N LEU A 24 -20.58 -7.46 -10.29
CA LEU A 24 -21.91 -7.27 -10.87
C LEU A 24 -22.80 -8.52 -10.72
N ARG A 25 -22.21 -9.73 -10.67
CA ARG A 25 -22.94 -11.00 -10.50
C ARG A 25 -23.29 -11.30 -9.05
N VAL A 26 -22.41 -10.93 -8.13
CA VAL A 26 -22.55 -11.24 -6.70
C VAL A 26 -23.22 -10.08 -5.93
N TRP A 27 -23.03 -8.85 -6.40
CA TRP A 27 -23.10 -7.64 -5.58
C TRP A 27 -23.42 -6.36 -6.37
N SER A 28 -24.47 -6.47 -7.20
CA SER A 28 -24.83 -5.47 -8.21
C SER A 28 -25.10 -4.06 -7.64
N CYS A 29 -25.63 -3.96 -6.41
CA CYS A 29 -25.96 -2.67 -5.79
C CYS A 29 -24.73 -1.85 -5.36
N CYS A 30 -23.58 -2.48 -5.16
CA CYS A 30 -22.39 -1.84 -4.58
C CYS A 30 -21.14 -1.97 -5.45
N ALA A 31 -21.18 -2.80 -6.49
CA ALA A 31 -20.10 -2.95 -7.49
C ALA A 31 -19.65 -1.60 -8.08
N GLY A 32 -20.58 -0.67 -8.32
CA GLY A 32 -20.26 0.66 -8.83
C GLY A 32 -19.46 1.52 -7.85
N ARG A 33 -19.75 1.46 -6.55
CA ARG A 33 -18.97 2.18 -5.52
C ARG A 33 -17.59 1.56 -5.37
N TRP A 34 -17.54 0.22 -5.35
CA TRP A 34 -16.30 -0.54 -5.25
C TRP A 34 -15.32 -0.19 -6.38
N VAL A 35 -15.78 -0.14 -7.63
CA VAL A 35 -14.90 0.16 -8.77
C VAL A 35 -14.41 1.61 -8.73
N VAL A 36 -15.23 2.56 -8.27
CA VAL A 36 -14.84 3.96 -8.14
C VAL A 36 -13.72 4.11 -7.10
N VAL A 37 -13.91 3.57 -5.90
CA VAL A 37 -12.89 3.66 -4.84
C VAL A 37 -11.60 2.95 -5.27
N THR A 38 -11.73 1.74 -5.84
CA THR A 38 -10.58 0.98 -6.36
C THR A 38 -9.83 1.76 -7.44
N ALA A 39 -10.54 2.37 -8.40
CA ALA A 39 -9.93 3.12 -9.49
C ALA A 39 -9.22 4.38 -9.00
N VAL A 40 -9.78 5.08 -8.00
CA VAL A 40 -9.14 6.24 -7.37
C VAL A 40 -7.84 5.82 -6.68
N THR A 41 -7.88 4.81 -5.81
CA THR A 41 -6.69 4.32 -5.11
C THR A 41 -5.65 3.77 -6.08
N ALA A 42 -6.07 3.00 -7.09
CA ALA A 42 -5.18 2.49 -8.13
C ALA A 42 -4.49 3.61 -8.89
N SER A 43 -5.24 4.65 -9.29
CA SER A 43 -4.70 5.82 -9.96
C SER A 43 -3.69 6.56 -9.09
N TYR A 44 -3.94 6.65 -7.79
CA TYR A 44 -3.01 7.24 -6.83
C TYR A 44 -1.71 6.42 -6.71
N CYS A 45 -1.79 5.11 -6.49
CA CYS A 45 -0.61 4.24 -6.42
C CYS A 45 0.21 4.30 -7.72
N LEU A 46 -0.47 4.28 -8.86
CA LEU A 46 0.11 4.43 -10.19
C LEU A 46 0.81 5.79 -10.36
N TRP A 47 0.18 6.87 -9.91
CA TRP A 47 0.76 8.20 -9.92
C TRP A 47 2.00 8.31 -9.01
N VAL A 48 1.97 7.72 -7.81
CA VAL A 48 3.12 7.69 -6.89
C VAL A 48 4.31 6.98 -7.53
N VAL A 49 4.09 5.80 -8.13
CA VAL A 49 5.14 5.08 -8.88
C VAL A 49 5.67 5.92 -10.03
N TRP A 50 4.77 6.56 -10.79
CA TRP A 50 5.16 7.39 -11.92
C TRP A 50 6.01 8.61 -11.51
N ARG A 51 5.67 9.23 -10.37
CA ARG A 51 6.40 10.37 -9.82
C ARG A 51 7.81 10.01 -9.37
N HIS A 52 7.98 8.84 -8.75
CA HIS A 52 9.27 8.39 -8.21
C HIS A 52 10.10 7.56 -9.21
N LEU A 53 9.57 7.25 -10.39
CA LEU A 53 10.30 6.54 -11.45
C LEU A 53 11.72 7.07 -11.76
N PRO A 54 12.00 8.40 -11.70
CA PRO A 54 13.34 8.95 -11.87
C PRO A 54 14.35 8.49 -10.80
N GLU A 55 13.91 8.01 -9.65
CA GLU A 55 14.74 7.51 -8.54
C GLU A 55 15.13 6.03 -8.72
N ASN A 56 14.85 5.44 -9.89
CA ASN A 56 15.16 4.05 -10.21
C ASN A 56 16.66 3.83 -10.53
N HIS A 57 17.50 4.12 -9.56
CA HIS A 57 18.94 3.93 -9.59
C HIS A 57 19.43 3.28 -8.28
N ARG A 58 20.63 2.68 -8.32
CA ARG A 58 21.25 2.05 -7.15
C ARG A 58 21.85 3.12 -6.22
N PRO A 59 22.07 2.81 -4.92
CA PRO A 59 22.76 3.70 -4.01
C PRO A 59 24.18 4.00 -4.53
N GLY A 60 24.46 5.26 -4.88
CA GLY A 60 25.78 5.69 -5.37
C GLY A 60 25.95 5.76 -6.90
N GLU A 61 24.96 5.32 -7.69
CA GLU A 61 24.98 5.43 -9.16
C GLU A 61 23.85 6.35 -9.64
N SER A 62 24.13 7.20 -10.64
CA SER A 62 23.13 8.08 -11.29
C SER A 62 22.55 7.49 -12.58
N VAL A 63 22.93 6.25 -12.93
CA VAL A 63 22.48 5.57 -14.15
C VAL A 63 21.15 4.88 -13.90
N LEU A 64 20.13 5.25 -14.67
CA LEU A 64 18.80 4.64 -14.62
C LEU A 64 18.85 3.19 -15.12
N LEU A 65 18.31 2.26 -14.33
CA LEU A 65 18.21 0.86 -14.75
C LEU A 65 17.22 0.72 -15.93
N PRO A 66 17.64 0.12 -17.07
CA PRO A 66 16.82 0.06 -18.29
C PRO A 66 15.65 -0.94 -18.22
N ARG A 67 15.59 -1.79 -17.19
CA ARG A 67 14.52 -2.78 -16.97
C ARG A 67 13.95 -2.64 -15.57
N PHE A 68 12.62 -2.70 -15.48
CA PHE A 68 11.94 -2.99 -14.22
C PHE A 68 12.43 -4.36 -13.73
N GLY A 69 13.19 -4.36 -12.64
CA GLY A 69 13.56 -5.57 -11.93
C GLY A 69 12.34 -6.28 -11.34
N TRP A 70 12.56 -7.43 -10.72
CA TRP A 70 11.52 -8.18 -10.03
C TRP A 70 10.85 -7.35 -8.92
N GLY A 71 11.60 -6.51 -8.21
CA GLY A 71 11.05 -5.66 -7.16
C GLY A 71 9.98 -4.69 -7.64
N ASN A 72 10.23 -3.92 -8.71
CA ASN A 72 9.20 -3.01 -9.22
C ASN A 72 7.93 -3.73 -9.70
N ARG A 73 8.00 -5.01 -10.09
CA ARG A 73 6.79 -5.79 -10.41
C ARG A 73 6.02 -6.18 -9.15
N LEU A 74 6.73 -6.53 -8.08
CA LEU A 74 6.14 -6.84 -6.77
C LEU A 74 5.53 -5.58 -6.14
N THR A 75 6.19 -4.43 -6.23
CA THR A 75 5.65 -3.15 -5.80
C THR A 75 4.35 -2.79 -6.53
N LEU A 76 4.30 -2.98 -7.87
CA LEU A 76 3.08 -2.79 -8.64
C LEU A 76 1.99 -3.79 -8.22
N LEU A 77 2.33 -5.07 -8.06
CA LEU A 77 1.38 -6.06 -7.58
C LEU A 77 0.78 -5.65 -6.22
N ARG A 78 1.62 -5.18 -5.30
CA ARG A 78 1.22 -4.72 -3.98
C ARG A 78 0.31 -3.51 -4.02
N GLY A 79 0.65 -2.49 -4.81
CA GLY A 79 -0.22 -1.33 -5.04
C GLY A 79 -1.58 -1.71 -5.64
N LEU A 80 -1.61 -2.71 -6.53
CA LEU A 80 -2.85 -3.27 -7.07
C LEU A 80 -3.67 -3.97 -5.97
N CYS A 81 -3.05 -4.83 -5.15
CA CYS A 81 -3.72 -5.49 -4.03
C CYS A 81 -4.31 -4.48 -3.03
N ILE A 82 -3.54 -3.47 -2.62
CA ILE A 82 -4.01 -2.39 -1.73
C ILE A 82 -5.22 -1.67 -2.34
N SER A 83 -5.18 -1.39 -3.64
CA SER A 83 -6.30 -0.74 -4.35
C SER A 83 -7.56 -1.60 -4.38
N LEU A 84 -7.41 -2.91 -4.61
CA LEU A 84 -8.53 -3.87 -4.59
C LEU A 84 -9.15 -3.97 -3.18
N ILE A 85 -8.33 -3.94 -2.13
CA ILE A 85 -8.80 -3.91 -0.73
C ILE A 85 -9.51 -2.60 -0.43
N ALA A 86 -8.95 -1.47 -0.87
CA ALA A 86 -9.55 -0.15 -0.68
C ALA A 86 -10.95 -0.06 -1.30
N GLY A 87 -11.21 -0.78 -2.40
CA GLY A 87 -12.55 -0.86 -3.01
C GLY A 87 -13.67 -1.27 -2.05
N PHE A 88 -13.36 -2.07 -1.03
CA PHE A 88 -14.34 -2.50 -0.03
C PHE A 88 -14.69 -1.40 0.99
N LEU A 89 -13.92 -0.32 1.05
CA LEU A 89 -14.24 0.83 1.89
C LEU A 89 -15.56 1.46 1.44
N PHE A 90 -16.37 1.86 2.42
CA PHE A 90 -17.67 2.51 2.22
C PHE A 90 -18.71 1.69 1.45
N SER A 91 -18.44 0.40 1.21
CA SER A 91 -19.41 -0.56 0.71
C SER A 91 -19.98 -1.37 1.89
N PRO A 92 -21.23 -1.85 1.82
CA PRO A 92 -21.73 -2.86 2.77
C PRO A 92 -20.83 -4.09 2.68
N TRP A 93 -20.80 -4.97 3.68
CA TRP A 93 -19.88 -6.12 3.71
C TRP A 93 -20.43 -7.36 2.99
N PRO A 94 -19.64 -8.12 2.23
CA PRO A 94 -20.17 -9.21 1.44
C PRO A 94 -20.45 -10.41 2.32
N ALA A 95 -21.65 -10.98 2.18
CA ALA A 95 -22.01 -12.20 2.88
C ALA A 95 -21.26 -13.41 2.29
N GLY A 96 -20.93 -14.38 3.14
CA GLY A 96 -20.31 -15.65 2.74
C GLY A 96 -18.81 -15.56 2.50
N TRP A 97 -18.29 -16.43 1.63
CA TRP A 97 -16.85 -16.57 1.35
C TRP A 97 -16.20 -15.29 0.81
N VAL A 98 -17.01 -14.43 0.20
CA VAL A 98 -16.59 -13.18 -0.43
C VAL A 98 -16.09 -12.16 0.61
N GLY A 99 -16.57 -12.24 1.85
CA GLY A 99 -16.05 -11.45 2.97
C GLY A 99 -14.60 -11.79 3.33
N TRP A 100 -14.06 -12.95 2.92
CA TRP A 100 -12.66 -13.30 3.16
C TRP A 100 -11.70 -12.72 2.12
N LEU A 101 -12.22 -12.13 1.03
CA LEU A 101 -11.38 -11.60 -0.05
C LEU A 101 -10.41 -10.50 0.41
N PRO A 102 -10.80 -9.50 1.22
CA PRO A 102 -9.86 -8.50 1.72
C PRO A 102 -8.70 -9.13 2.52
N ALA A 103 -8.99 -10.15 3.33
CA ALA A 103 -7.97 -10.87 4.09
C ALA A 103 -7.01 -11.63 3.16
N ILE A 104 -7.54 -12.36 2.17
CA ILE A 104 -6.72 -13.09 1.19
C ILE A 104 -5.85 -12.12 0.37
N LEU A 105 -6.42 -11.01 -0.10
CA LEU A 105 -5.68 -9.99 -0.85
C LEU A 105 -4.58 -9.35 0.00
N TYR A 106 -4.84 -9.12 1.29
CA TYR A 106 -3.85 -8.59 2.21
C TYR A 106 -2.70 -9.58 2.44
N THR A 107 -3.02 -10.87 2.64
CA THR A 107 -1.99 -11.92 2.74
C THR A 107 -1.13 -12.01 1.47
N ILE A 108 -1.74 -11.89 0.27
CA ILE A 108 -0.98 -11.87 -0.99
C ILE A 108 -0.05 -10.65 -1.05
N ALA A 109 -0.51 -9.49 -0.57
CA ALA A 109 0.29 -8.27 -0.52
C ALA A 109 1.50 -8.42 0.42
N ASP A 110 1.30 -8.98 1.61
CA ASP A 110 2.38 -9.21 2.60
C ASP A 110 3.40 -10.25 2.11
N VAL A 111 2.93 -11.32 1.45
CA VAL A 111 3.84 -12.32 0.86
C VAL A 111 4.64 -11.71 -0.29
N ALA A 112 4.02 -10.86 -1.11
CA ALA A 112 4.72 -10.16 -2.20
C ALA A 112 5.83 -9.24 -1.66
N ASP A 113 5.60 -8.61 -0.50
CA ASP A 113 6.58 -7.78 0.19
C ASP A 113 7.79 -8.60 0.67
N TYR A 114 7.52 -9.72 1.36
CA TYR A 114 8.56 -10.63 1.82
C TYR A 114 9.43 -11.16 0.67
N LEU A 115 8.79 -11.48 -0.47
CA LEU A 115 9.48 -11.95 -1.67
C LEU A 115 10.35 -10.86 -2.31
N ASP A 116 9.97 -9.59 -2.25
CA ASP A 116 10.80 -8.49 -2.77
C ASP A 116 12.04 -8.31 -1.90
N GLY A 117 11.87 -8.31 -0.58
CA GLY A 117 12.98 -8.27 0.38
C GLY A 117 13.96 -9.43 0.20
N TYR A 118 13.46 -10.64 -0.11
CA TYR A 118 14.29 -11.80 -0.41
C TYR A 118 15.01 -11.66 -1.76
N ALA A 119 14.31 -11.21 -2.80
CA ALA A 119 14.88 -10.99 -4.13
C ALA A 119 15.96 -9.91 -4.12
N ALA A 120 15.78 -8.82 -3.36
CA ALA A 120 16.74 -7.74 -3.21
C ALA A 120 18.06 -8.22 -2.59
N ARG A 121 17.99 -9.10 -1.58
CA ARG A 121 19.18 -9.67 -0.91
C ARG A 121 19.97 -10.60 -1.82
N ILE A 122 19.30 -11.40 -2.65
CA ILE A 122 19.97 -12.34 -3.56
C ILE A 122 20.57 -11.60 -4.77
N THR A 123 19.89 -10.56 -5.27
CA THR A 123 20.28 -9.89 -6.50
C THR A 123 21.22 -8.69 -6.30
N ASN A 124 21.45 -8.25 -5.05
CA ASN A 124 22.18 -6.99 -4.75
C ASN A 124 21.66 -5.79 -5.57
N HIS A 125 20.37 -5.83 -5.93
CA HIS A 125 19.67 -4.81 -6.72
C HIS A 125 18.68 -4.03 -5.85
N ALA A 126 19.12 -3.61 -4.66
CA ALA A 126 18.37 -2.62 -3.91
C ALA A 126 18.39 -1.29 -4.67
N THR A 127 17.22 -0.69 -4.92
CA THR A 127 17.09 0.62 -5.56
C THR A 127 16.42 1.59 -4.59
N ARG A 128 16.78 2.87 -4.68
CA ARG A 128 16.16 3.92 -3.82
C ARG A 128 14.65 4.05 -4.09
N LEU A 129 14.25 3.89 -5.35
CA LEU A 129 12.85 3.81 -5.73
C LEU A 129 12.08 2.71 -4.97
N GLY A 130 12.65 1.51 -4.87
CA GLY A 130 12.01 0.38 -4.20
C GLY A 130 11.79 0.67 -2.72
N GLU A 131 12.84 1.13 -2.03
CA GLU A 131 12.78 1.50 -0.60
C GLU A 131 11.73 2.60 -0.33
N ARG A 132 11.62 3.58 -1.23
CA ARG A 132 10.67 4.67 -1.06
C ARG A 132 9.23 4.25 -1.34
N LEU A 133 9.01 3.46 -2.39
CA LEU A 133 7.70 2.92 -2.69
C LEU A 133 7.22 1.95 -1.62
N ASP A 134 8.12 1.16 -1.06
CA ASP A 134 7.85 0.25 0.04
C ASP A 134 7.28 1.01 1.25
N MET A 135 7.99 2.04 1.69
CA MET A 135 7.54 2.92 2.77
C MET A 135 6.19 3.63 2.49
N GLU A 136 5.95 4.08 1.26
CA GLU A 136 4.68 4.73 0.87
C GLU A 136 3.52 3.72 0.86
N PHE A 137 3.73 2.54 0.30
CA PHE A 137 2.69 1.52 0.16
C PHE A 137 2.42 0.79 1.49
N ASP A 138 3.40 0.68 2.38
CA ASP A 138 3.21 0.28 3.78
C ASP A 138 2.24 1.21 4.50
N GLY A 139 2.49 2.52 4.41
CA GLY A 139 1.65 3.54 5.02
C GLY A 139 0.22 3.50 4.49
N LEU A 140 0.07 3.44 3.17
CA LEU A 140 -1.24 3.37 2.52
C LEU A 140 -1.97 2.09 2.86
N GLY A 141 -1.30 0.94 2.77
CA GLY A 141 -1.88 -0.36 3.07
C GLY A 141 -2.37 -0.44 4.50
N LEU A 142 -1.55 -0.02 5.47
CA LEU A 142 -1.92 0.02 6.87
C LEU A 142 -3.10 0.96 7.14
N ALA A 143 -3.10 2.16 6.55
CA ALA A 143 -4.21 3.10 6.66
C ALA A 143 -5.51 2.55 6.07
N VAL A 144 -5.46 1.93 4.89
CA VAL A 144 -6.62 1.31 4.24
C VAL A 144 -7.18 0.16 5.08
N VAL A 145 -6.32 -0.74 5.58
CA VAL A 145 -6.75 -1.92 6.35
C VAL A 145 -7.30 -1.53 7.72
N THR A 146 -6.66 -0.60 8.42
CA THR A 146 -7.17 -0.09 9.71
C THR A 146 -8.49 0.64 9.55
N LEU A 147 -8.63 1.46 8.49
CA LEU A 147 -9.89 2.13 8.17
C LEU A 147 -10.99 1.12 7.84
N LEU A 148 -10.67 0.09 7.05
CA LEU A 148 -11.61 -0.98 6.71
C LEU A 148 -12.07 -1.72 7.97
N ALA A 149 -11.15 -2.09 8.85
CA ALA A 149 -11.49 -2.85 10.06
C ALA A 149 -12.30 -2.03 11.07
N VAL A 150 -12.06 -0.72 11.18
CA VAL A 150 -12.88 0.19 11.98
C VAL A 150 -14.27 0.38 11.35
N TRP A 151 -14.33 0.53 10.03
CA TRP A 151 -15.60 0.60 9.29
C TRP A 151 -16.46 -0.65 9.49
N MET A 152 -15.84 -1.81 9.60
CA MET A 152 -16.49 -3.09 9.89
C MET A 152 -16.89 -3.27 11.37
N GLY A 153 -16.51 -2.34 12.25
CA GLY A 153 -16.72 -2.48 13.69
C GLY A 153 -15.90 -3.59 14.35
N GLN A 154 -14.88 -4.11 13.67
CA GLN A 154 -13.96 -5.13 14.23
C GLN A 154 -12.93 -4.51 15.16
N LEU A 155 -12.57 -3.24 14.91
CA LEU A 155 -11.62 -2.48 15.70
C LEU A 155 -12.27 -1.18 16.22
N PRO A 156 -11.99 -0.77 17.47
CA PRO A 156 -12.45 0.52 17.97
C PRO A 156 -11.76 1.68 17.24
N GLY A 157 -12.47 2.80 17.08
CA GLY A 157 -12.03 3.91 16.21
C GLY A 157 -10.67 4.53 16.54
N TRP A 158 -10.15 4.35 17.77
CA TRP A 158 -8.82 4.84 18.12
C TRP A 158 -7.69 4.11 17.38
N TYR A 159 -7.92 2.89 16.85
CA TYR A 159 -6.92 2.21 16.01
C TYR A 159 -6.62 2.95 14.70
N LEU A 160 -7.51 3.83 14.24
CA LEU A 160 -7.21 4.71 13.10
C LEU A 160 -5.99 5.59 13.35
N LEU A 161 -5.73 5.95 14.62
CA LEU A 161 -4.56 6.74 14.98
C LEU A 161 -3.26 5.98 14.68
N ILE A 162 -3.26 4.65 14.81
CA ILE A 162 -2.09 3.81 14.50
C ILE A 162 -1.87 3.77 12.98
N GLY A 163 -2.93 3.54 12.20
CA GLY A 163 -2.83 3.54 10.74
C GLY A 163 -2.42 4.89 10.16
N LEU A 164 -2.86 5.98 10.79
CA LEU A 164 -2.52 7.34 10.39
C LEU A 164 -1.26 7.88 11.06
N ALA A 165 -0.67 7.16 12.02
CA ALA A 165 0.47 7.63 12.82
C ALA A 165 1.63 8.09 11.93
N ARG A 166 1.90 7.33 10.86
CA ARG A 166 2.93 7.69 9.87
C ARG A 166 2.65 9.06 9.26
N TYR A 167 1.44 9.30 8.76
CA TYR A 167 1.07 10.58 8.15
C TYR A 167 1.12 11.73 9.15
N PHE A 168 0.68 11.50 10.40
CA PHE A 168 0.81 12.49 11.47
C PHE A 168 2.27 12.79 11.80
N LEU A 169 3.14 11.78 11.85
CA LEU A 169 4.58 11.97 12.08
C LEU A 169 5.23 12.75 10.94
N TYR A 170 4.91 12.47 9.68
CA TYR A 170 5.41 13.24 8.54
C TYR A 170 4.96 14.71 8.61
N LEU A 171 3.68 14.96 8.92
CA LEU A 171 3.15 16.32 9.07
C LEU A 171 3.78 17.05 10.27
N ALA A 172 3.95 16.37 11.40
CA ALA A 172 4.52 16.95 12.61
C ALA A 172 6.02 17.27 12.46
N CYS A 173 6.74 16.45 11.70
CA CYS A 173 8.18 16.63 11.47
C CYS A 173 8.48 17.60 10.32
N GLY A 174 7.50 17.89 9.44
CA GLY A 174 7.68 18.80 8.30
C GLY A 174 8.71 18.29 7.28
N CYS A 175 9.02 17.00 7.29
CA CYS A 175 10.06 16.42 6.45
C CYS A 175 9.54 16.08 5.06
N ASP A 176 9.78 16.99 4.12
CA ASP A 176 9.63 16.73 2.69
C ASP A 176 10.83 15.91 2.19
N GLY A 177 10.75 14.59 2.42
CA GLY A 177 11.26 13.61 1.46
C GLY A 177 12.72 13.65 1.00
N SER A 178 13.68 14.20 1.75
CA SER A 178 15.08 14.24 1.33
C SER A 178 15.99 13.63 2.41
N ASP A 179 16.35 12.37 2.19
CA ASP A 179 17.55 11.61 2.63
C ASP A 179 18.10 11.73 4.08
N SER A 180 17.46 12.44 5.00
CA SER A 180 17.97 12.67 6.36
C SER A 180 17.10 12.07 7.48
N CYS A 181 16.00 11.38 7.16
CA CYS A 181 15.05 10.87 8.16
C CYS A 181 15.46 9.55 8.85
N LEU A 182 16.55 8.89 8.45
CA LEU A 182 17.07 7.70 9.15
C LEU A 182 17.88 8.06 10.42
N LEU A 183 17.82 9.32 10.86
CA LEU A 183 18.43 9.80 12.10
C LEU A 183 17.41 10.57 12.96
N ILE A 184 16.16 10.08 13.06
CA ILE A 184 15.39 10.38 14.26
C ILE A 184 15.91 9.43 15.34
N PRO A 185 16.71 9.91 16.33
CA PRO A 185 17.05 9.07 17.47
C PRO A 185 15.74 8.63 18.11
N CYS A 186 15.62 7.32 18.37
CA CYS A 186 14.54 6.65 19.11
C CYS A 186 14.17 7.32 20.47
N HIS A 187 14.84 8.39 20.89
CA HIS A 187 14.56 9.12 22.11
C HIS A 187 13.29 9.98 22.05
N LEU A 188 12.76 10.32 20.86
CA LEU A 188 11.51 11.10 20.72
C LEU A 188 10.29 10.25 20.33
N ALA A 189 10.50 9.02 19.86
CA ALA A 189 9.44 8.01 19.70
C ALA A 189 8.99 7.39 21.04
N GLY A 190 9.52 7.89 22.17
CA GLY A 190 9.03 7.63 23.53
C GLY A 190 7.69 8.30 23.85
N ILE A 191 7.13 9.09 22.94
CA ILE A 191 5.72 9.55 23.01
C ILE A 191 4.86 8.62 22.15
N ALA A 192 5.10 7.31 22.30
CA ALA A 192 4.07 6.32 22.08
C ALA A 192 2.93 6.64 23.06
N VAL A 193 1.78 7.03 22.51
CA VAL A 193 0.46 6.62 23.00
C VAL A 193 0.41 6.49 24.52
N PHE A 194 0.38 7.63 25.22
CA PHE A 194 0.04 7.67 26.63
C PHE A 194 -1.48 7.45 26.75
N LEU A 195 -1.92 6.21 26.56
CA LEU A 195 -3.21 5.75 27.06
C LEU A 195 -3.02 5.48 28.57
N PRO A 196 -3.62 6.27 29.48
CA PRO A 196 -3.52 5.97 30.89
C PRO A 196 -4.32 4.69 31.17
N GLY A 197 -3.64 3.59 31.48
CA GLY A 197 -4.27 2.49 32.21
C GLY A 197 -4.09 1.04 31.74
N PHE A 198 -3.18 0.70 30.84
CA PHE A 198 -2.96 -0.71 30.47
C PHE A 198 -1.62 -1.24 31.00
N LYS A 199 -1.67 -2.00 32.11
CA LYS A 199 -0.56 -2.80 32.63
C LYS A 199 -0.39 -4.03 31.72
N TRP A 200 0.77 -4.16 31.06
CA TRP A 200 1.14 -5.41 30.39
C TRP A 200 1.99 -6.26 31.34
N VAL A 201 1.37 -7.30 31.89
CA VAL A 201 2.04 -8.50 32.37
C VAL A 201 2.05 -9.47 31.21
N LEU A 202 3.24 -9.69 30.63
CA LEU A 202 3.85 -10.97 30.24
C LEU A 202 5.10 -10.68 29.40
#